data_AF-X0WZ00-F1
#
_entry.id   AF-X0WZ00-F1
#
_cell.length_a   1.000
_cell.length_b   1.000
_cell.length_c   1.000
_cell.angle_alpha   90.00
_cell.angle_beta   90.00
_cell.angle_gamma   90.00
#
_symmetry.space_group_name_H-M   'P 1'
#
loop_
_entity.id
_entity.type
_entity.pdbx_description
1 polymer ?
#
loop_
_entity_poly.entity_id
_entity_poly.type
_entity_poly.pdbx_seq_one_letter_code
_entity_poly.pdbx_strand_id
1 'polypeptide(L)'
;QNRIVHDVNNLIITLAARQKIDLQDITTVICAGNTAMVHFLLNLDPTRIRREPYIASAGFVPPIRAAEAGIQINKRGLLYCLPSVAAYVGSDIVAGVLTTRIFTKKGISLFADIGTNGEVVLGNQDWLVCASSSAGPAFEGSGVKHGMRAGAGAIEKLAILDDGSFELKTIANTHPVGICGSGLLDTLAELFTHGIIDRTGRFKPNGQPRLTEGNEGWQFQITPAGNEHQEIVITQADIDNLVRSKAGV
;
A
#
# COMPACT_ATOMS: atom_id res chain seq x y z
N GLN A 1 14.38 -1.98 -14.67
CA GLN A 1 15.15 -0.85 -14.15
C GLN A 1 14.68 0.52 -14.64
N ASN A 2 14.72 0.83 -15.95
CA ASN A 2 14.46 2.21 -16.44
C ASN A 2 13.20 2.89 -15.86
N ARG A 3 12.09 2.16 -15.72
CA ARG A 3 10.84 2.69 -15.18
C ARG A 3 10.95 3.15 -13.72
N ILE A 4 11.50 2.33 -12.82
CA ILE A 4 11.65 2.70 -11.39
C ILE A 4 12.61 3.87 -11.21
N VAL A 5 13.70 3.89 -11.99
CA VAL A 5 14.69 4.98 -11.96
C VAL A 5 14.09 6.28 -12.48
N HIS A 6 13.28 6.22 -13.53
CA HIS A 6 12.55 7.37 -14.04
C HIS A 6 11.60 7.95 -12.99
N ASP A 7 10.79 7.12 -12.33
CA ASP A 7 9.85 7.56 -11.30
C ASP A 7 10.59 8.18 -10.10
N VAL A 8 11.67 7.54 -9.64
CA VAL A 8 12.53 8.07 -8.56
C VAL A 8 13.12 9.43 -8.94
N ASN A 9 13.66 9.57 -10.15
CA ASN A 9 14.21 10.84 -10.62
C ASN A 9 13.14 11.93 -10.72
N ASN A 10 11.95 11.61 -11.26
CA ASN A 10 10.85 12.57 -11.33
C ASN A 10 10.46 13.08 -9.94
N LEU A 11 10.39 12.20 -8.94
CA LEU A 11 10.10 12.59 -7.55
C LEU A 11 11.21 13.46 -6.94
N ILE A 12 12.49 13.06 -7.10
CA ILE A 12 13.64 13.83 -6.62
C ILE A 12 13.65 15.23 -7.24
N ILE A 13 13.54 15.33 -8.56
CA ILE A 13 13.53 16.59 -9.31
C ILE A 13 12.37 17.48 -8.85
N THR A 14 11.18 16.90 -8.71
CA THR A 14 9.98 17.63 -8.26
C THR A 14 10.16 18.19 -6.85
N LEU A 15 10.68 17.39 -5.91
CA LEU A 15 10.91 17.82 -4.54
C LEU A 15 12.03 18.86 -4.43
N ALA A 16 13.14 18.65 -5.15
CA ALA A 16 14.27 19.59 -5.19
C ALA A 16 13.84 20.95 -5.74
N ALA A 17 13.07 20.98 -6.84
CA ALA A 17 12.54 22.20 -7.43
C ALA A 17 11.60 22.95 -6.46
N ARG A 18 10.70 22.23 -5.78
CA ARG A 18 9.78 22.81 -4.79
C ARG A 18 10.52 23.45 -3.61
N GLN A 19 11.64 22.85 -3.19
CA GLN A 19 12.45 23.33 -2.07
C GLN A 19 13.61 24.25 -2.51
N LYS A 20 13.76 24.53 -3.81
CA LYS A 20 14.86 25.31 -4.39
C LYS A 20 16.25 24.76 -4.02
N ILE A 21 16.39 23.45 -4.01
CA ILE A 21 17.65 22.73 -3.75
C ILE A 21 18.26 22.34 -5.10
N ASP A 22 19.56 22.58 -5.30
CA ASP A 22 20.28 22.06 -6.47
C ASP A 22 20.45 20.54 -6.32
N LEU A 23 20.22 19.78 -7.39
CA LEU A 23 20.46 18.32 -7.39
C LEU A 23 21.91 17.98 -7.03
N GLN A 24 22.87 18.87 -7.32
CA GLN A 24 24.27 18.72 -6.93
C GLN A 24 24.50 18.86 -5.41
N ASP A 25 23.57 19.45 -4.66
CA ASP A 25 23.66 19.50 -3.19
C ASP A 25 23.18 18.19 -2.54
N ILE A 26 22.47 17.35 -3.28
CA ILE A 26 22.03 16.03 -2.82
C ILE A 26 23.19 15.04 -2.96
N THR A 27 23.83 14.70 -1.85
CA THR A 27 25.04 13.86 -1.83
C THR A 27 24.76 12.39 -1.48
N THR A 28 23.57 12.05 -1.01
CA THR A 28 23.25 10.68 -0.58
C THR A 28 21.76 10.38 -0.76
N VAL A 29 21.45 9.17 -1.22
CA VAL A 29 20.11 8.58 -1.25
C VAL A 29 20.15 7.26 -0.49
N ILE A 30 19.18 7.06 0.41
CA ILE A 30 18.97 5.77 1.10
C ILE A 30 17.68 5.17 0.55
N CYS A 31 17.77 3.91 0.15
CA CYS A 31 16.78 3.14 -0.58
C CYS A 31 16.29 2.00 0.32
N ALA A 32 14.98 1.89 0.47
CA ALA A 32 14.31 0.79 1.15
C ALA A 32 13.17 0.28 0.25
N GLY A 33 12.99 -1.02 0.20
CA GLY A 33 11.94 -1.67 -0.59
C GLY A 33 12.06 -3.19 -0.53
N ASN A 34 11.00 -3.89 -0.91
CA ASN A 34 11.03 -5.33 -0.96
C ASN A 34 12.17 -5.83 -1.87
N THR A 35 12.61 -7.06 -1.63
CA THR A 35 13.81 -7.63 -2.29
C THR A 35 13.74 -7.53 -3.80
N ALA A 36 12.57 -7.78 -4.41
CA ALA A 36 12.39 -7.67 -5.86
C ALA A 36 12.55 -6.22 -6.36
N MET A 37 12.00 -5.23 -5.67
CA MET A 37 12.14 -3.82 -6.03
C MET A 37 13.60 -3.35 -6.00
N VAL A 38 14.37 -3.77 -4.99
CA VAL A 38 15.81 -3.46 -4.91
C VAL A 38 16.56 -4.10 -6.08
N HIS A 39 16.23 -5.35 -6.45
CA HIS A 39 16.83 -6.00 -7.63
C HIS A 39 16.48 -5.24 -8.92
N PHE A 40 15.25 -4.80 -9.09
CA PHE A 40 14.85 -4.02 -10.26
C PHE A 40 15.52 -2.65 -10.35
N LEU A 41 15.73 -1.98 -9.20
CA LEU A 41 16.45 -0.71 -9.11
C LEU A 41 17.92 -0.87 -9.49
N LEU A 42 18.57 -1.92 -9.01
CA LEU A 42 20.00 -2.18 -9.21
C LEU A 42 20.32 -3.01 -10.46
N ASN A 43 19.31 -3.34 -11.26
CA ASN A 43 19.43 -4.21 -12.44
C ASN A 43 20.01 -5.61 -12.14
N LEU A 44 19.73 -6.14 -10.95
CA LEU A 44 20.13 -7.50 -10.57
C LEU A 44 19.12 -8.51 -11.11
N ASP A 45 19.59 -9.72 -11.44
CA ASP A 45 18.72 -10.81 -11.89
C ASP A 45 17.73 -11.23 -10.78
N PRO A 46 16.41 -11.07 -10.98
CA PRO A 46 15.39 -11.45 -9.99
C PRO A 46 14.84 -12.86 -10.21
N THR A 47 15.30 -13.60 -11.24
CA THR A 47 14.69 -14.86 -11.71
C THR A 47 14.52 -15.91 -10.61
N ARG A 48 15.49 -16.01 -9.70
CA ARG A 48 15.51 -17.01 -8.62
C ARG A 48 14.73 -16.60 -7.36
N ILE A 49 14.31 -15.34 -7.23
CA ILE A 49 13.49 -14.89 -6.09
C ILE A 49 12.19 -15.70 -6.01
N ARG A 50 11.56 -15.94 -7.17
CA ARG A 50 10.27 -16.66 -7.28
C ARG A 50 10.39 -18.16 -7.54
N ARG A 51 11.61 -18.70 -7.65
CA ARG A 51 11.83 -20.12 -7.97
C ARG A 51 12.44 -20.79 -6.76
N GLU A 52 11.89 -21.94 -6.37
CA GLU A 52 12.45 -22.75 -5.30
C GLU A 52 13.97 -22.96 -5.52
N PRO A 53 14.81 -22.75 -4.49
CA PRO A 53 14.49 -22.52 -3.08
C PRO A 53 14.39 -21.03 -2.65
N TYR A 54 13.91 -20.15 -3.54
CA TYR A 54 13.58 -18.73 -3.29
C TYR A 54 14.79 -17.89 -2.86
N ILE A 55 15.84 -17.89 -3.69
CA ILE A 55 17.11 -17.22 -3.38
C ILE A 55 17.23 -15.92 -4.18
N ALA A 56 17.45 -14.82 -3.47
CA ALA A 56 17.79 -13.52 -4.04
C ALA A 56 19.24 -13.49 -4.55
N SER A 57 19.52 -12.69 -5.57
CA SER A 57 20.89 -12.54 -6.10
C SER A 57 21.82 -11.85 -5.10
N ALA A 58 21.29 -10.94 -4.28
CA ALA A 58 22.01 -10.34 -3.16
C ALA A 58 21.03 -9.99 -2.02
N GLY A 59 21.42 -10.28 -0.77
CA GLY A 59 20.75 -9.77 0.44
C GLY A 59 21.33 -8.44 0.95
N PHE A 60 22.56 -8.13 0.56
CA PHE A 60 23.25 -6.88 0.88
C PHE A 60 24.04 -6.42 -0.34
N VAL A 61 23.96 -5.13 -0.65
CA VAL A 61 24.75 -4.48 -1.70
C VAL A 61 25.51 -3.33 -1.05
N PRO A 62 26.84 -3.25 -1.21
CA PRO A 62 27.61 -2.12 -0.69
C PRO A 62 27.14 -0.81 -1.33
N PRO A 63 27.44 0.35 -0.70
CA PRO A 63 27.09 1.64 -1.28
C PRO A 63 27.71 1.81 -2.66
N ILE A 64 26.90 2.19 -3.64
CA ILE A 64 27.34 2.46 -5.02
C ILE A 64 27.19 3.96 -5.33
N ARG A 65 27.76 4.44 -6.44
CA ARG A 65 27.42 5.78 -6.90
C ARG A 65 25.98 5.79 -7.38
N ALA A 66 25.22 6.81 -7.00
CA ALA A 66 23.83 6.96 -7.45
C ALA A 66 23.71 6.99 -8.99
N ALA A 67 24.72 7.55 -9.65
CA ALA A 67 24.82 7.59 -11.11
C ALA A 67 24.89 6.19 -11.76
N GLU A 68 25.44 5.18 -11.08
CA GLU A 68 25.50 3.79 -11.60
C GLU A 68 24.10 3.16 -11.68
N ALA A 69 23.19 3.56 -10.79
CA ALA A 69 21.77 3.18 -10.85
C ALA A 69 20.94 4.13 -11.73
N GLY A 70 21.54 5.16 -12.33
CA GLY A 70 20.85 6.18 -13.12
C GLY A 70 20.08 7.23 -12.31
N ILE A 71 20.34 7.35 -11.00
CA ILE A 71 19.74 8.36 -10.13
C ILE A 71 20.45 9.71 -10.30
N GLN A 72 19.68 10.77 -10.52
CA GLN A 72 20.16 12.11 -10.88
C GLN A 72 20.29 13.01 -9.64
N ILE A 73 21.42 12.86 -8.95
CA ILE A 73 21.85 13.73 -7.84
C ILE A 73 23.29 14.22 -8.10
N ASN A 74 24.04 14.62 -7.07
CA ASN A 74 25.47 14.88 -7.21
C ASN A 74 26.19 13.73 -7.92
N LYS A 75 27.10 14.02 -8.85
CA LYS A 75 27.87 13.00 -9.60
C LYS A 75 28.72 12.08 -8.72
N ARG A 76 29.07 12.52 -7.51
CA ARG A 76 29.77 11.73 -6.47
C ARG A 76 28.82 11.23 -5.38
N GLY A 77 27.53 11.49 -5.52
CA GLY A 77 26.53 11.08 -4.56
C GLY A 77 26.39 9.56 -4.49
N LEU A 78 26.07 9.07 -3.29
CA LEU A 78 26.00 7.64 -3.01
C LEU A 78 24.56 7.18 -2.92
N LEU A 79 24.32 5.96 -3.40
CA LEU A 79 23.09 5.20 -3.17
C LEU A 79 23.39 4.09 -2.17
N TYR A 80 22.71 4.13 -1.03
CA TYR A 80 22.68 3.06 -0.05
C TYR A 80 21.37 2.32 -0.21
N CYS A 81 21.41 1.00 -0.35
CA CYS A 81 20.21 0.19 -0.23
C CYS A 81 20.30 -0.63 1.05
N LEU A 82 19.25 -0.54 1.86
CA LEU A 82 19.16 -1.31 3.10
C LEU A 82 19.16 -2.82 2.78
N PRO A 83 19.68 -3.67 3.69
CA PRO A 83 19.75 -5.11 3.47
C PRO A 83 18.36 -5.75 3.45
N SER A 84 18.19 -6.77 2.62
CA SER A 84 17.03 -7.66 2.60
C SER A 84 17.29 -8.90 3.45
N VAL A 85 16.24 -9.46 4.06
CA VAL A 85 16.34 -10.65 4.92
C VAL A 85 16.18 -11.94 4.10
N ALA A 86 15.21 -11.96 3.17
CA ALA A 86 14.87 -13.13 2.36
C ALA A 86 14.31 -12.70 0.99
N ALA A 87 13.88 -13.65 0.16
CA ALA A 87 13.23 -13.35 -1.13
C ALA A 87 11.98 -12.47 -1.01
N TYR A 88 11.20 -12.66 0.06
CA TYR A 88 9.92 -11.96 0.27
C TYR A 88 9.91 -11.05 1.50
N VAL A 89 11.02 -10.95 2.22
CA VAL A 89 11.19 -9.98 3.33
C VAL A 89 12.36 -9.09 2.97
N GLY A 90 12.03 -7.91 2.45
CA GLY A 90 13.02 -6.97 1.96
C GLY A 90 13.39 -5.91 2.98
N SER A 91 13.99 -4.84 2.45
CA SER A 91 14.62 -3.81 3.27
C SER A 91 13.68 -2.70 3.72
N ASP A 92 12.49 -2.62 3.12
CA ASP A 92 11.32 -1.92 3.65
C ASP A 92 10.96 -2.42 5.04
N ILE A 93 10.88 -3.74 5.24
CA ILE A 93 10.58 -4.33 6.54
C ILE A 93 11.70 -4.06 7.54
N VAL A 94 12.96 -4.15 7.10
CA VAL A 94 14.12 -3.79 7.94
C VAL A 94 14.07 -2.31 8.35
N ALA A 95 13.68 -1.41 7.44
CA ALA A 95 13.49 0.01 7.74
C ALA A 95 12.37 0.23 8.77
N GLY A 96 11.25 -0.50 8.65
CA GLY A 96 10.16 -0.48 9.62
C GLY A 96 10.59 -0.95 11.01
N VAL A 97 11.32 -2.07 11.09
CA VAL A 97 11.90 -2.59 12.35
C VAL A 97 12.88 -1.59 12.97
N LEU A 98 13.73 -0.96 12.15
CA LEU A 98 14.67 0.06 12.61
C LEU A 98 13.94 1.27 13.19
N THR A 99 12.86 1.70 12.53
CA THR A 99 12.05 2.87 12.92
C THR A 99 11.28 2.62 14.21
N THR A 100 10.64 1.46 14.33
CA THR A 100 9.84 1.07 15.51
C THR A 100 10.70 0.69 16.71
N ARG A 101 11.95 0.29 16.47
CA ARG A 101 12.91 -0.18 17.49
C ARG A 101 12.38 -1.34 18.32
N ILE A 102 11.60 -2.25 17.71
CA ILE A 102 11.10 -3.46 18.40
C ILE A 102 12.25 -4.32 18.96
N PHE A 103 13.41 -4.30 18.28
CA PHE A 103 14.64 -4.97 18.68
C PHE A 103 15.31 -4.36 19.94
N THR A 104 14.76 -3.29 20.52
CA THR A 104 15.24 -2.74 21.80
C THR A 104 14.22 -2.89 22.91
N LYS A 105 13.08 -3.54 22.65
CA LYS A 105 12.00 -3.73 23.63
C LYS A 105 12.20 -5.04 24.36
N LYS A 106 11.92 -5.06 25.67
CA LYS A 106 11.91 -6.31 26.45
C LYS A 106 10.66 -7.15 26.17
N GLY A 107 9.51 -6.48 26.07
CA GLY A 107 8.23 -7.12 25.77
C GLY A 107 8.12 -7.54 24.31
N ILE A 108 7.33 -8.59 24.06
CA ILE A 108 7.02 -9.08 22.71
C ILE A 108 6.19 -8.02 21.98
N SER A 109 6.63 -7.68 20.77
CA SER A 109 5.97 -6.72 19.88
C SER A 109 5.68 -7.38 18.53
N LEU A 110 4.55 -7.03 17.93
CA LEU A 110 4.21 -7.38 16.56
C LEU A 110 4.23 -6.11 15.72
N PHE A 111 5.08 -6.09 14.69
CA PHE A 111 5.05 -5.12 13.61
C PHE A 111 4.37 -5.79 12.42
N ALA A 112 3.43 -5.08 11.78
CA ALA A 112 2.77 -5.53 10.56
C ALA A 112 2.84 -4.41 9.53
N ASP A 113 3.41 -4.71 8.37
CA ASP A 113 3.38 -3.88 7.17
C ASP A 113 2.31 -4.45 6.24
N ILE A 114 1.29 -3.63 5.96
CA ILE A 114 0.12 -4.02 5.20
C ILE A 114 0.14 -3.26 3.89
N GLY A 115 0.56 -3.94 2.83
CA GLY A 115 0.51 -3.42 1.47
C GLY A 115 0.09 -4.50 0.49
N THR A 116 0.66 -4.45 -0.70
CA THR A 116 0.51 -5.50 -1.72
C THR A 116 0.86 -6.89 -1.17
N ASN A 117 1.81 -6.95 -0.25
CA ASN A 117 2.10 -8.12 0.56
C ASN A 117 1.71 -7.81 2.02
N GLY A 118 1.45 -8.86 2.80
CA GLY A 118 1.36 -8.77 4.25
C GLY A 118 2.69 -9.23 4.85
N GLU A 119 3.49 -8.32 5.38
CA GLU A 119 4.73 -8.67 6.08
C GLU A 119 4.57 -8.43 7.57
N VAL A 120 5.00 -9.40 8.38
CA VAL A 120 4.97 -9.28 9.83
C VAL A 120 6.34 -9.56 10.43
N VAL A 121 6.64 -8.88 11.53
CA VAL A 121 7.80 -9.13 12.37
C VAL A 121 7.34 -9.25 13.83
N LEU A 122 7.59 -10.41 14.44
CA LEU A 122 7.28 -10.70 15.83
C LEU A 122 8.58 -10.86 16.60
N GLY A 123 8.65 -10.27 17.79
CA GLY A 123 9.74 -10.55 18.73
C GLY A 123 10.06 -9.39 19.65
N ASN A 124 11.30 -9.35 20.10
CA ASN A 124 11.81 -8.40 21.08
C ASN A 124 13.32 -8.17 20.87
N GLN A 125 14.03 -7.69 21.89
CA GLN A 125 15.49 -7.49 21.86
C GLN A 125 16.32 -8.77 21.75
N ASP A 126 15.78 -9.92 22.12
CA ASP A 126 16.51 -11.19 22.20
C ASP A 126 16.36 -12.00 20.91
N TRP A 127 15.22 -11.88 20.22
CA TRP A 127 14.92 -12.58 18.98
C TRP A 127 13.91 -11.82 18.13
N LEU A 128 13.99 -12.01 16.81
CA LEU A 128 13.01 -11.54 15.84
C LEU A 128 12.73 -12.65 14.83
N VAL A 129 11.45 -12.82 14.49
CA VAL A 129 10.99 -13.70 13.42
C VAL A 129 10.15 -12.86 12.45
N CYS A 130 10.33 -13.08 11.16
CA CYS A 130 9.55 -12.41 10.12
C CYS A 130 8.85 -13.43 9.22
N ALA A 131 7.69 -13.04 8.70
CA ALA A 131 6.97 -13.78 7.67
C ALA A 131 6.41 -12.79 6.63
N SER A 132 6.16 -13.30 5.43
CA SER A 132 5.52 -12.57 4.35
C SER A 132 4.41 -13.44 3.75
N SER A 133 3.30 -12.81 3.39
CA SER A 133 2.13 -13.43 2.78
C SER A 133 1.64 -12.60 1.60
N SER A 134 0.94 -13.27 0.69
CA SER A 134 0.25 -12.59 -0.42
C SER A 134 -1.08 -12.03 0.07
N ALA A 135 -1.13 -10.74 0.39
CA ALA A 135 -2.39 -10.05 0.71
C ALA A 135 -3.09 -9.53 -0.57
N GLY A 136 -2.34 -8.92 -1.49
CA GLY A 136 -2.89 -8.22 -2.64
C GLY A 136 -3.23 -6.75 -2.31
N PRO A 137 -3.18 -5.85 -3.31
CA PRO A 137 -3.11 -4.40 -3.08
C PRO A 137 -4.49 -3.75 -2.84
N ALA A 138 -5.49 -4.49 -2.36
CA ALA A 138 -6.85 -3.98 -2.24
C ALA A 138 -6.93 -2.75 -1.31
N PHE A 139 -6.16 -2.75 -0.22
CA PHE A 139 -6.06 -1.60 0.70
C PHE A 139 -5.22 -0.44 0.15
N GLU A 140 -4.48 -0.62 -0.94
CA GLU A 140 -3.87 0.48 -1.69
C GLU A 140 -4.82 1.11 -2.72
N GLY A 141 -6.07 0.62 -2.77
CA GLY A 141 -7.10 1.01 -3.75
C GLY A 141 -6.96 0.31 -5.11
N SER A 142 -6.00 -0.60 -5.28
CA SER A 142 -5.81 -1.31 -6.55
C SER A 142 -6.63 -2.59 -6.62
N GLY A 143 -7.24 -2.86 -7.78
CA GLY A 143 -8.16 -4.00 -7.93
C GLY A 143 -9.50 -3.80 -7.23
N VAL A 144 -9.86 -2.55 -6.96
CA VAL A 144 -11.17 -2.13 -6.43
C VAL A 144 -11.75 -1.10 -7.39
N LYS A 145 -13.01 -1.25 -7.82
CA LYS A 145 -13.63 -0.50 -8.92
C LYS A 145 -13.51 1.02 -8.79
N HIS A 146 -13.80 1.55 -7.60
CA HIS A 146 -13.64 2.97 -7.27
C HIS A 146 -12.54 3.18 -6.20
N GLY A 147 -11.62 2.23 -6.08
CA GLY A 147 -10.46 2.34 -5.20
C GLY A 147 -9.42 3.30 -5.76
N MET A 148 -8.80 4.07 -4.89
CA MET A 148 -7.71 4.98 -5.25
C MET A 148 -6.70 5.13 -4.12
N ARG A 149 -5.50 5.62 -4.45
CA ARG A 149 -4.53 6.03 -3.43
C ARG A 149 -5.07 7.22 -2.62
N ALA A 150 -4.60 7.35 -1.39
CA ALA A 150 -4.90 8.50 -0.55
C ALA A 150 -4.44 9.81 -1.24
N GLY A 151 -5.40 10.66 -1.58
CA GLY A 151 -5.22 11.93 -2.28
C GLY A 151 -6.50 12.75 -2.24
N ALA A 152 -6.46 14.00 -2.69
CA ALA A 152 -7.61 14.91 -2.65
C ALA A 152 -8.86 14.26 -3.26
N GLY A 153 -9.97 14.30 -2.52
CA GLY A 153 -11.25 13.72 -2.93
C GLY A 153 -11.39 12.21 -2.67
N ALA A 154 -10.36 11.53 -2.16
CA ALA A 154 -10.53 10.16 -1.69
C ALA A 154 -11.33 10.14 -0.39
N ILE A 155 -12.39 9.32 -0.33
CA ILE A 155 -13.15 9.04 0.89
C ILE A 155 -12.21 8.29 1.85
N GLU A 156 -11.91 8.90 2.98
CA GLU A 156 -11.05 8.33 4.04
C GLU A 156 -11.82 7.78 5.23
N LYS A 157 -13.10 8.17 5.36
CA LYS A 157 -14.02 7.70 6.40
C LYS A 157 -15.45 7.67 5.88
N LEU A 158 -16.16 6.61 6.23
CA LEU A 158 -17.59 6.44 6.01
C LEU A 158 -18.22 5.99 7.32
N ALA A 159 -19.33 6.61 7.71
CA ALA A 159 -20.19 6.14 8.80
C ALA A 159 -21.64 6.13 8.33
N ILE A 160 -22.37 5.06 8.66
CA ILE A 160 -23.82 4.99 8.46
C ILE A 160 -24.46 5.41 9.78
N LEU A 161 -25.30 6.44 9.75
CA LEU A 161 -25.99 6.98 10.91
C LEU A 161 -27.28 6.20 11.18
N ASP A 162 -27.85 6.35 12.38
CA ASP A 162 -29.06 5.64 12.83
C ASP A 162 -30.29 5.89 11.93
N ASP A 163 -30.34 7.05 11.27
CA ASP A 163 -31.38 7.41 10.31
C ASP A 163 -31.14 6.85 8.89
N GLY A 164 -30.06 6.10 8.70
CA GLY A 164 -29.64 5.54 7.42
C GLY A 164 -28.89 6.51 6.51
N SER A 165 -28.66 7.76 6.94
CA SER A 165 -27.85 8.73 6.21
C SER A 165 -26.34 8.46 6.39
N PHE A 166 -25.51 8.98 5.49
CA PHE A 166 -24.07 8.74 5.50
C PHE A 166 -23.30 9.99 5.90
N GLU A 167 -22.34 9.82 6.79
CA GLU A 167 -21.30 10.81 7.03
C GLU A 167 -20.03 10.38 6.29
N LEU A 168 -19.61 11.20 5.31
CA LEU A 168 -18.42 10.97 4.51
C LEU A 168 -17.38 12.03 4.80
N LYS A 169 -16.13 11.60 4.96
CA LYS A 169 -14.98 12.51 5.02
C LYS A 169 -14.03 12.21 3.88
N THR A 170 -13.62 13.26 3.17
CA THR A 170 -12.64 13.18 2.08
C THR A 170 -11.35 13.88 2.44
N ILE A 171 -10.24 13.40 1.88
CA ILE A 171 -8.95 14.09 1.99
C ILE A 171 -9.07 15.45 1.29
N ALA A 172 -8.55 16.48 1.96
CA ALA A 172 -8.64 17.89 1.56
C ALA A 172 -10.07 18.48 1.53
N ASN A 173 -11.07 17.77 2.07
CA ASN A 173 -12.48 18.20 2.11
C ASN A 173 -13.04 18.58 0.73
N THR A 174 -12.58 17.92 -0.34
CA THR A 174 -13.09 18.13 -1.71
C THR A 174 -14.14 17.07 -2.06
N HIS A 175 -14.81 17.24 -3.20
CA HIS A 175 -15.80 16.26 -3.67
C HIS A 175 -15.21 14.84 -3.78
N PRO A 176 -15.99 13.80 -3.41
CA PRO A 176 -15.58 12.42 -3.54
C PRO A 176 -15.29 12.03 -5.00
N VAL A 177 -14.13 11.42 -5.25
CA VAL A 177 -13.77 10.87 -6.57
C VAL A 177 -13.36 9.40 -6.52
N GLY A 178 -13.32 8.81 -5.33
CA GLY A 178 -13.00 7.41 -5.08
C GLY A 178 -12.84 7.14 -3.59
N ILE A 179 -12.42 5.93 -3.24
CA ILE A 179 -12.29 5.45 -1.86
C ILE A 179 -10.82 5.03 -1.63
N CYS A 180 -10.18 5.54 -0.57
CA CYS A 180 -8.83 5.08 -0.20
C CYS A 180 -8.88 3.91 0.78
N GLY A 181 -7.71 3.33 1.09
CA GLY A 181 -7.60 2.14 1.97
C GLY A 181 -8.36 2.25 3.29
N SER A 182 -8.25 3.39 4.00
CA SER A 182 -8.98 3.60 5.25
C SER A 182 -10.50 3.69 5.02
N GLY A 183 -10.93 4.38 3.97
CA GLY A 183 -12.33 4.45 3.58
C GLY A 183 -12.90 3.08 3.18
N LEU A 184 -12.11 2.22 2.53
CA LEU A 184 -12.52 0.85 2.18
C LEU A 184 -12.70 -0.01 3.43
N LEU A 185 -11.81 0.12 4.41
CA LEU A 185 -11.93 -0.57 5.69
C LEU A 185 -13.18 -0.13 6.46
N ASP A 186 -13.39 1.18 6.59
CA ASP A 186 -14.56 1.75 7.25
C ASP A 186 -15.85 1.34 6.52
N THR A 187 -15.87 1.43 5.19
CA THR A 187 -17.02 0.98 4.39
C THR A 187 -17.34 -0.50 4.67
N LEU A 188 -16.34 -1.38 4.66
CA LEU A 188 -16.56 -2.80 4.96
C LEU A 188 -17.10 -3.03 6.38
N ALA A 189 -16.55 -2.30 7.36
CA ALA A 189 -17.00 -2.37 8.75
C ALA A 189 -18.45 -1.91 8.90
N GLU A 190 -18.80 -0.76 8.33
CA GLU A 190 -20.14 -0.16 8.38
C GLU A 190 -21.20 -1.03 7.71
N LEU A 191 -20.87 -1.59 6.52
CA LEU A 191 -21.77 -2.52 5.84
C LEU A 191 -22.02 -3.78 6.68
N PHE A 192 -21.01 -4.27 7.40
CA PHE A 192 -21.12 -5.45 8.24
C PHE A 192 -21.92 -5.17 9.52
N THR A 193 -21.62 -4.09 10.23
CA THR A 193 -22.29 -3.72 11.49
C THR A 193 -23.77 -3.40 11.28
N HIS A 194 -24.13 -2.80 10.15
CA HIS A 194 -25.51 -2.53 9.76
C HIS A 194 -26.21 -3.73 9.07
N GLY A 195 -25.53 -4.87 8.97
CA GLY A 195 -26.10 -6.10 8.43
C GLY A 195 -26.41 -6.08 6.93
N ILE A 196 -25.84 -5.13 6.19
CA ILE A 196 -25.94 -5.03 4.72
C ILE A 196 -25.15 -6.16 4.06
N ILE A 197 -24.02 -6.54 4.67
CA ILE A 197 -23.30 -7.77 4.34
C ILE A 197 -23.33 -8.77 5.50
N ASP A 198 -23.10 -10.04 5.18
CA ASP A 198 -22.91 -11.10 6.18
C ASP A 198 -21.43 -11.32 6.55
N ARG A 199 -21.15 -12.31 7.43
CA ARG A 199 -19.78 -12.62 7.88
C ARG A 199 -18.85 -13.08 6.75
N THR A 200 -19.42 -13.55 5.63
CA THR A 200 -18.67 -14.00 4.46
C THR A 200 -18.39 -12.85 3.48
N GLY A 201 -18.89 -11.65 3.77
CA GLY A 201 -18.79 -10.48 2.89
C GLY A 201 -19.87 -10.43 1.82
N ARG A 202 -20.89 -11.30 1.86
CA ARG A 202 -21.95 -11.30 0.85
C ARG A 202 -23.02 -10.28 1.18
N PHE A 203 -23.43 -9.51 0.19
CA PHE A 203 -24.60 -8.64 0.29
C PHE A 203 -25.86 -9.44 0.63
N LYS A 204 -26.67 -8.90 1.52
CA LYS A 204 -28.00 -9.42 1.85
C LYS A 204 -29.05 -8.60 1.09
N PRO A 205 -29.75 -9.16 0.09
CA PRO A 205 -30.84 -8.47 -0.59
C PRO A 205 -32.05 -8.36 0.34
N ASN A 206 -32.11 -7.29 1.14
CA ASN A 206 -33.13 -7.05 2.16
C ASN A 206 -33.92 -5.76 1.90
N GLY A 207 -34.05 -5.36 0.62
CA GLY A 207 -34.78 -4.16 0.23
C GLY A 207 -34.04 -2.85 0.52
N GLN A 208 -32.73 -2.90 0.78
CA GLN A 208 -31.90 -1.72 0.98
C GLN A 208 -31.87 -0.85 -0.30
N PRO A 209 -32.32 0.42 -0.26
CA PRO A 209 -32.46 1.25 -1.45
C PRO A 209 -31.15 1.50 -2.22
N ARG A 210 -30.01 1.45 -1.52
CA ARG A 210 -28.68 1.66 -2.09
C ARG A 210 -28.04 0.40 -2.65
N LEU A 211 -28.64 -0.77 -2.44
CA LEU A 211 -28.14 -2.04 -2.94
C LEU A 211 -28.81 -2.35 -4.28
N THR A 212 -28.03 -2.35 -5.35
CA THR A 212 -28.50 -2.59 -6.72
C THR A 212 -27.68 -3.69 -7.40
N GLU A 213 -28.23 -4.27 -8.46
CA GLU A 213 -27.51 -5.23 -9.30
C GLU A 213 -26.89 -4.48 -10.49
N GLY A 214 -25.56 -4.51 -10.58
CA GLY A 214 -24.80 -3.96 -11.69
C GLY A 214 -24.25 -5.06 -12.60
N ASN A 215 -23.42 -4.68 -13.57
CA ASN A 215 -22.83 -5.62 -14.54
C ASN A 215 -21.90 -6.67 -13.90
N GLU A 216 -21.36 -6.38 -12.72
CA GLU A 216 -20.43 -7.24 -11.96
C GLU A 216 -21.12 -7.90 -10.75
N GLY A 217 -22.46 -7.93 -10.75
CA GLY A 217 -23.28 -8.42 -9.66
C GLY A 217 -23.71 -7.31 -8.69
N TRP A 218 -23.99 -7.68 -7.45
CA TRP A 218 -24.45 -6.75 -6.42
C TRP A 218 -23.43 -5.64 -6.14
N GLN A 219 -23.93 -4.41 -6.05
CA GLN A 219 -23.15 -3.23 -5.71
C GLN A 219 -23.94 -2.33 -4.76
N PHE A 220 -23.23 -1.68 -3.86
CA PHE A 220 -23.80 -0.76 -2.89
C PHE A 220 -23.35 0.67 -3.18
N GLN A 221 -24.32 1.56 -3.36
CA GLN A 221 -24.06 2.96 -3.71
C GLN A 221 -23.63 3.78 -2.49
N ILE A 222 -22.42 4.33 -2.57
CA ILE A 222 -21.86 5.25 -1.57
C ILE A 222 -22.30 6.68 -1.88
N THR A 223 -22.00 7.16 -3.08
CA THR A 223 -22.45 8.47 -3.57
C THR A 223 -23.16 8.33 -4.92
N PRO A 224 -24.28 9.03 -5.13
CA PRO A 224 -24.98 9.03 -6.43
C PRO A 224 -24.17 9.79 -7.49
N ALA A 225 -24.48 9.54 -8.76
CA ALA A 225 -23.98 10.37 -9.85
C ALA A 225 -24.55 11.80 -9.74
N GLY A 226 -23.70 12.80 -10.00
CA GLY A 226 -24.08 14.20 -10.11
C GLY A 226 -23.75 14.76 -11.50
N ASN A 227 -24.06 16.04 -11.73
CA ASN A 227 -23.82 16.68 -13.03
C ASN A 227 -22.35 16.64 -13.49
N GLU A 228 -21.39 16.61 -12.56
CA GLU A 228 -19.95 16.64 -12.86
C GLU A 228 -19.18 15.44 -12.29
N HIS A 229 -19.86 14.52 -11.60
CA HIS A 229 -19.20 13.46 -10.84
C HIS A 229 -19.89 12.12 -11.04
N GLN A 230 -19.07 11.08 -11.18
CA GLN A 230 -19.53 9.73 -11.36
C GLN A 230 -20.09 9.18 -10.05
N GLU A 231 -21.01 8.22 -10.17
CA GLU A 231 -21.44 7.41 -9.03
C GLU A 231 -20.22 6.70 -8.42
N ILE A 232 -20.18 6.60 -7.09
CA ILE A 232 -19.21 5.77 -6.37
C ILE A 232 -19.96 4.62 -5.72
N VAL A 233 -19.57 3.40 -6.09
CA VAL A 233 -20.12 2.16 -5.54
C VAL A 233 -19.01 1.28 -4.95
N ILE A 234 -19.41 0.36 -4.09
CA ILE A 234 -18.59 -0.79 -3.70
C ILE A 234 -19.30 -2.07 -4.17
N THR A 235 -18.61 -2.89 -4.95
CA THR A 235 -19.17 -4.11 -5.56
C THR A 235 -18.93 -5.34 -4.69
N GLN A 236 -19.64 -6.43 -4.99
CA GLN A 236 -19.37 -7.73 -4.36
C GLN A 236 -17.94 -8.20 -4.65
N ALA A 237 -17.44 -7.97 -5.87
CA ALA A 237 -16.07 -8.31 -6.26
C ALA A 237 -15.04 -7.51 -5.45
N ASP A 238 -15.31 -6.23 -5.17
CA ASP A 238 -14.47 -5.38 -4.33
C ASP A 238 -14.41 -5.92 -2.89
N ILE A 239 -15.57 -6.27 -2.32
CA ILE A 239 -15.65 -6.84 -0.98
C ILE A 239 -14.92 -8.17 -0.90
N ASP A 240 -15.13 -9.06 -1.87
CA ASP A 240 -14.44 -10.35 -1.94
C ASP A 240 -12.91 -10.15 -2.02
N ASN A 241 -12.45 -9.13 -2.74
CA ASN A 241 -11.04 -8.78 -2.84
C ASN A 241 -10.49 -8.27 -1.50
N LEU A 242 -11.20 -7.35 -0.84
CA LEU A 242 -10.84 -6.83 0.48
C LEU A 242 -10.80 -7.93 1.54
N VAL A 243 -11.77 -8.86 1.55
CA VAL A 243 -11.81 -9.99 2.48
C VAL A 243 -10.62 -10.93 2.26
N ARG A 244 -10.26 -11.23 1.00
CA ARG A 244 -9.07 -12.02 0.69
C ARG A 244 -7.80 -11.32 1.14
N SER A 245 -7.67 -10.01 0.87
CA SER A 245 -6.49 -9.25 1.28
C SER A 245 -6.35 -9.18 2.79
N LYS A 246 -7.44 -8.95 3.51
CA LYS A 246 -7.46 -8.99 4.97
C LYS A 246 -7.12 -10.36 5.52
N ALA A 247 -7.51 -11.45 4.86
CA ALA A 247 -7.23 -12.81 5.31
C ALA A 247 -5.77 -13.23 5.02
N GLY A 248 -5.11 -12.59 4.05
CA GLY A 248 -3.71 -12.81 3.76
C GLY A 248 -2.78 -12.23 4.83
N VAL A 249 -3.15 -11.12 5.46
CA VAL A 249 -2.41 -10.47 6.57
C VAL A 249 -2.65 -11.20 7.88
#